data_AF-A0A965QR75-F1
#
_entry.id   AF-A0A965QR75-F1
#
_cell.length_a   1.000
_cell.length_b   1.000
_cell.length_c   1.000
_cell.angle_alpha   90.00
_cell.angle_beta   90.00
_cell.angle_gamma   90.00
#
_symmetry.space_group_name_H-M   'P 1'
#
loop_
_entity.id
_entity.type
_entity.pdbx_description
1 polymer ?
#
loop_
_entity_poly.entity_id
_entity_poly.type
_entity_poly.pdbx_seq_one_letter_code
_entity_poly.pdbx_strand_id
1 'polypeptide(L)'
;MRVTAKSGRRGGSRTAATDTAGAIAAFHAWFASRDWQAFPFQEEVWRALAGGTSGVLHAPTGTGKTLAAWLGAIARSQALDAAAPTETAAVPGPRVVWVTPLRALAADTVRSLTEPLRGLRPLSAGWTVG
;
A
#
# COMPACT_ATOMS: atom_id res chain seq x y z
N MET A 1 11.63 12.89 8.51
CA MET A 1 11.33 12.35 7.17
C MET A 1 10.63 13.46 6.38
N ARG A 2 10.98 13.68 5.10
CA ARG A 2 10.32 14.73 4.29
C ARG A 2 9.52 14.05 3.17
N VAL A 3 8.24 13.80 3.43
CA VAL A 3 7.30 13.48 2.35
C VAL A 3 6.99 14.79 1.64
N THR A 4 7.64 15.04 0.50
CA THR A 4 7.30 16.18 -0.37
C THR A 4 6.06 15.82 -1.18
N ALA A 5 4.90 16.23 -0.67
CA ALA A 5 3.61 16.00 -1.29
C ALA A 5 3.35 17.00 -2.44
N LYS A 6 3.13 16.49 -3.66
CA LYS A 6 2.45 17.26 -4.72
C LYS A 6 0.98 16.84 -4.72
N SER A 7 0.11 17.69 -4.16
CA SER A 7 -1.34 17.44 -4.06
C SER A 7 -1.97 17.33 -5.45
N GLY A 8 -2.48 16.15 -5.82
CA GLY A 8 -3.49 16.00 -6.88
C GLY A 8 -4.85 16.55 -6.43
N ARG A 9 -5.73 16.93 -7.36
CA ARG A 9 -7.07 17.52 -7.06
C ARG A 9 -8.02 16.53 -6.35
N ARG A 10 -8.97 17.14 -5.63
CA ARG A 10 -9.79 16.74 -4.46
C ARG A 10 -10.98 15.82 -4.75
N GLY A 11 -11.46 15.15 -3.68
CA GLY A 11 -12.82 14.61 -3.56
C GLY A 11 -12.93 13.43 -2.58
N GLY A 12 -12.57 13.58 -1.30
CA GLY A 12 -12.66 12.49 -0.33
C GLY A 12 -14.05 12.38 0.28
N SER A 13 -14.85 11.41 -0.15
CA SER A 13 -16.07 11.01 0.56
C SER A 13 -15.72 10.44 1.94
N ARG A 14 -16.62 10.57 2.91
CA ARG A 14 -16.45 10.02 4.28
C ARG A 14 -16.18 8.50 4.27
N THR A 15 -16.70 7.80 3.25
CA THR A 15 -16.49 6.36 3.01
C THR A 15 -15.02 6.02 2.73
N ALA A 16 -14.35 6.77 1.83
CA ALA A 16 -12.95 6.52 1.49
C ALA A 16 -11.99 6.69 2.68
N ALA A 17 -12.32 7.60 3.60
CA ALA A 17 -11.56 7.78 4.85
C ALA A 17 -11.74 6.59 5.81
N THR A 18 -12.97 6.04 5.93
CA THR A 18 -13.26 4.84 6.72
C THR A 18 -12.56 3.61 6.15
N ASP A 19 -12.53 3.44 4.83
CA ASP A 19 -11.88 2.29 4.19
C ASP A 19 -10.36 2.35 4.32
N THR A 20 -9.77 3.56 4.27
CA THR A 20 -8.35 3.76 4.54
C THR A 20 -7.99 3.41 5.98
N ALA A 21 -8.80 3.84 6.95
CA ALA A 21 -8.58 3.52 8.36
C ALA A 21 -8.69 2.01 8.61
N GLY A 22 -9.66 1.34 7.98
CA GLY A 22 -9.82 -0.11 8.03
C GLY A 22 -8.61 -0.87 7.47
N ALA A 23 -8.07 -0.42 6.32
CA ALA A 23 -6.86 -1.02 5.74
C ALA A 23 -5.65 -0.89 6.66
N ILE A 24 -5.42 0.30 7.22
CA ILE A 24 -4.30 0.55 8.15
C ILE A 24 -4.44 -0.29 9.42
N ALA A 25 -5.65 -0.42 9.97
CA ALA A 25 -5.90 -1.26 11.14
C ALA A 25 -5.57 -2.74 10.86
N ALA A 26 -5.95 -3.25 9.69
CA ALA A 26 -5.60 -4.61 9.28
C ALA A 26 -4.09 -4.81 9.10
N PHE A 27 -3.36 -3.79 8.62
CA PHE A 27 -1.90 -3.85 8.56
C PHE A 27 -1.30 -3.98 9.96
N HIS A 28 -1.75 -3.17 10.91
CA HIS A 28 -1.31 -3.28 12.31
C HIS A 28 -1.62 -4.65 12.91
N ALA A 29 -2.80 -5.21 12.67
CA ALA A 29 -3.16 -6.55 13.12
C ALA A 29 -2.25 -7.63 12.50
N TRP A 30 -1.90 -7.48 11.23
CA TRP A 30 -1.00 -8.39 10.52
C TRP A 30 0.45 -8.30 11.02
N PHE A 31 0.94 -7.10 11.35
CA PHE A 31 2.22 -6.91 12.03
C PHE A 31 2.20 -7.59 13.41
N ALA A 32 1.16 -7.35 14.20
CA ALA A 32 1.01 -7.93 15.54
C ALA A 32 0.98 -9.47 15.50
N SER A 33 0.36 -10.08 14.48
CA SER A 33 0.36 -11.54 14.29
C SER A 33 1.74 -12.16 14.03
N ARG A 34 2.76 -11.33 13.77
CA ARG A 34 4.16 -11.71 13.56
C ARG A 34 5.08 -11.26 14.68
N ASP A 35 4.51 -10.78 15.79
CA ASP A 35 5.25 -10.10 16.86
C ASP A 35 6.05 -8.88 16.36
N TRP A 36 5.55 -8.23 15.30
CA TRP A 36 6.15 -7.02 14.74
C TRP A 36 5.37 -5.79 15.15
N GLN A 37 6.07 -4.65 15.18
CA GLN A 37 5.47 -3.33 15.33
C GLN A 37 5.83 -2.47 14.13
N ALA A 38 4.83 -1.78 13.57
CA ALA A 38 5.06 -0.87 12.48
C ALA A 38 5.86 0.34 12.97
N PHE A 39 6.86 0.75 12.20
CA PHE A 39 7.55 1.99 12.46
C PHE A 39 6.64 3.19 12.11
N PRO A 40 6.76 4.33 12.82
CA PRO A 40 5.94 5.52 12.54
C PRO A 40 5.98 5.94 11.07
N PHE A 41 7.15 5.86 10.44
CA PHE A 41 7.31 6.23 9.04
C PHE A 41 6.54 5.33 8.06
N GLN A 42 6.31 4.06 8.41
CA GLN A 42 5.55 3.14 7.57
C GLN A 42 4.09 3.59 7.52
N GLU A 43 3.52 3.93 8.67
CA GLU A 43 2.16 4.44 8.76
C GLU A 43 2.00 5.80 8.06
N GLU A 44 2.98 6.69 8.18
CA GLU A 44 3.03 7.95 7.41
C GLU A 44 2.95 7.68 5.90
N VAL A 45 3.71 6.70 5.40
CA VAL A 45 3.69 6.29 3.98
C VAL A 45 2.33 5.71 3.59
N TRP A 46 1.73 4.87 4.43
CA TRP A 46 0.42 4.26 4.14
C TRP A 46 -0.67 5.31 4.01
N ARG A 47 -0.73 6.25 4.97
CA ARG A 47 -1.69 7.36 4.95
C ARG A 47 -1.46 8.29 3.75
N ALA A 48 -0.19 8.62 3.46
CA ALA A 48 0.16 9.48 2.33
C ALA A 48 -0.26 8.86 0.99
N LEU A 49 0.09 7.58 0.77
CA LEU A 49 -0.27 6.86 -0.45
C LEU A 49 -1.80 6.67 -0.53
N ALA A 50 -2.49 6.30 0.54
CA ALA A 50 -3.95 6.20 0.55
C ALA A 50 -4.63 7.52 0.15
N GLY A 51 -4.09 8.65 0.63
CA GLY A 51 -4.51 10.00 0.25
C GLY A 51 -4.11 10.44 -1.16
N GLY A 52 -3.51 9.57 -1.97
CA GLY A 52 -3.09 9.88 -3.35
C GLY A 52 -1.82 10.73 -3.45
N THR A 53 -1.03 10.81 -2.38
CA THR A 53 0.20 11.59 -2.34
C THR A 53 1.38 10.79 -2.90
N SER A 54 2.14 11.40 -3.81
CA SER A 54 3.42 10.86 -4.30
C SER A 54 4.61 11.45 -3.52
N GLY A 55 5.72 10.71 -3.42
CA GLY A 55 6.93 11.18 -2.74
C GLY A 55 8.09 10.20 -2.77
N VAL A 56 9.18 10.54 -2.09
CA VAL A 56 10.38 9.69 -1.95
C VAL A 56 10.52 9.25 -0.50
N LEU A 57 10.57 7.93 -0.29
CA LEU A 57 10.85 7.35 1.02
C LEU A 57 12.36 7.19 1.21
N HIS A 58 12.91 7.92 2.18
CA HIS A 58 14.28 7.75 2.63
C HIS A 58 14.28 7.21 4.07
N ALA A 59 14.75 5.97 4.24
CA ALA A 59 14.92 5.34 5.55
C ALA A 59 16.13 4.39 5.54
N PRO A 60 16.73 4.04 6.70
CA PRO A 60 17.86 3.10 6.79
C PRO A 60 17.51 1.69 6.31
N THR A 61 18.49 0.91 5.84
CA THR A 61 18.30 -0.52 5.52
C THR A 61 17.80 -1.31 6.74
N GLY A 62 17.10 -2.42 6.51
CA GLY A 62 16.53 -3.25 7.60
C GLY A 62 15.28 -2.70 8.30
N THR A 63 14.79 -1.51 7.95
CA THR A 63 13.61 -0.88 8.62
C THR A 63 12.27 -1.16 7.95
N GLY A 64 12.21 -2.07 6.97
CA GLY A 64 10.94 -2.44 6.34
C GLY A 64 10.38 -1.41 5.34
N LYS A 65 11.26 -0.69 4.61
CA LYS A 65 10.86 0.22 3.51
C LYS A 65 9.98 -0.44 2.44
N THR A 66 10.25 -1.71 2.13
CA THR A 66 9.46 -2.48 1.16
C THR A 66 8.02 -2.62 1.64
N LEU A 67 7.80 -2.98 2.91
CA LEU A 67 6.47 -3.05 3.51
C LEU A 67 5.80 -1.67 3.59
N ALA A 68 6.56 -0.61 3.85
CA ALA A 68 6.05 0.76 3.82
C ALA A 68 5.40 1.09 2.46
N ALA A 69 6.17 0.92 1.38
CA ALA A 69 5.70 1.22 0.03
C ALA A 69 4.60 0.26 -0.42
N TRP A 70 4.75 -1.04 -0.17
CA TRP A 70 3.82 -2.06 -0.64
C TRP A 70 2.44 -1.97 0.01
N LEU A 71 2.39 -1.90 1.33
CA LEU A 71 1.11 -1.78 2.05
C LEU A 71 0.45 -0.42 1.78
N GLY A 72 1.24 0.63 1.56
CA GLY A 72 0.71 1.91 1.12
C GLY A 72 0.10 1.86 -0.29
N ALA A 73 0.65 1.05 -1.21
CA ALA A 73 0.06 0.82 -2.52
C ALA A 73 -1.27 0.05 -2.42
N ILE A 74 -1.36 -0.94 -1.52
CA ILE A 74 -2.62 -1.63 -1.21
C ILE A 74 -3.64 -0.63 -0.66
N ALA A 75 -3.27 0.20 0.33
CA ALA A 75 -4.17 1.21 0.89
C ALA A 75 -4.64 2.24 -0.16
N ARG A 76 -3.76 2.66 -1.07
CA ARG A 76 -4.14 3.49 -2.22
C ARG A 76 -5.19 2.81 -3.09
N SER A 77 -5.01 1.53 -3.36
CA SER A 77 -5.98 0.78 -4.16
C SER A 77 -7.32 0.66 -3.45
N GLN A 78 -7.35 0.39 -2.14
CA GLN A 78 -8.60 0.37 -1.38
C GLN A 78 -9.32 1.72 -1.46
N ALA A 79 -8.58 2.82 -1.32
CA ALA A 79 -9.14 4.17 -1.44
C ALA A 79 -9.64 4.49 -2.87
N LEU A 80 -9.02 3.93 -3.90
CA LEU A 80 -9.48 4.04 -5.29
C LEU A 80 -10.77 3.25 -5.52
N ASP A 81 -10.82 2.01 -5.06
CA ASP A 81 -11.98 1.13 -5.20
C ASP A 81 -13.20 1.72 -4.46
N ALA A 82 -13.00 2.28 -3.27
CA ALA A 82 -14.03 2.96 -2.49
C ALA A 82 -14.59 4.25 -3.16
N ALA A 83 -13.79 4.89 -4.02
CA ALA A 83 -14.17 6.09 -4.73
C ALA A 83 -14.79 5.80 -6.12
N ALA A 84 -14.69 4.55 -6.60
CA ALA A 84 -15.19 4.16 -7.90
C ALA A 84 -16.74 4.05 -7.90
N PRO A 85 -17.43 4.48 -8.97
CA PRO A 85 -18.86 4.24 -9.13
C PRO A 85 -19.17 2.73 -9.17
N THR A 86 -20.24 2.31 -8.47
CA THR A 86 -20.66 0.91 -8.33
C THR A 86 -20.94 0.19 -9.66
N GLU A 87 -21.21 0.93 -10.73
CA GLU A 87 -21.61 0.38 -12.04
C GLU A 87 -20.45 0.11 -12.99
N THR A 88 -19.26 0.65 -12.72
CA THR A 88 -18.06 0.35 -13.52
C THR A 88 -17.38 -0.90 -12.97
N ALA A 89 -17.67 -2.05 -13.59
CA ALA A 89 -16.87 -3.26 -13.37
C ALA A 89 -15.40 -2.92 -13.62
N ALA A 90 -14.55 -3.07 -12.59
CA ALA A 90 -13.14 -2.76 -12.69
C ALA A 90 -12.51 -3.61 -13.81
N VAL A 91 -11.95 -2.94 -14.83
CA VAL A 91 -11.26 -3.63 -15.91
C VAL A 91 -10.02 -4.31 -15.33
N PRO A 92 -9.81 -5.63 -15.57
CA PRO A 92 -8.61 -6.31 -15.11
C PRO A 92 -7.36 -5.64 -15.69
N GLY A 93 -6.41 -5.30 -14.83
CA GLY A 93 -5.20 -4.60 -15.25
C GLY A 93 -4.19 -4.45 -14.13
N PRO A 94 -2.94 -4.06 -14.46
CA PRO A 94 -1.92 -3.82 -13.45
C PRO A 94 -2.34 -2.69 -12.50
N ARG A 95 -2.40 -3.00 -11.20
CA ARG A 95 -2.70 -2.01 -10.15
C ARG A 95 -1.46 -1.27 -9.65
N VAL A 96 -0.30 -1.92 -9.69
CA VAL A 96 0.99 -1.39 -9.25
C VAL A 96 2.09 -1.82 -10.21
N VAL A 97 2.98 -0.90 -10.56
CA VAL A 97 4.21 -1.18 -11.31
C VAL A 97 5.40 -0.96 -10.37
N TRP A 98 6.17 -2.02 -10.11
CA TRP A 98 7.38 -1.96 -9.29
C TRP A 98 8.63 -1.97 -10.15
N VAL A 99 9.40 -0.88 -10.10
CA VAL A 99 10.63 -0.73 -10.90
C VAL A 99 11.84 -0.89 -9.99
N THR A 100 12.79 -1.74 -10.40
CA THR A 100 14.03 -2.00 -9.67
C THR A 100 15.23 -1.96 -10.63
N PRO A 101 16.40 -1.45 -10.20
CA PRO A 101 17.55 -1.31 -11.10
C PRO A 101 18.22 -2.64 -11.48
N LEU A 102 17.96 -3.72 -10.74
CA LEU A 102 18.62 -5.02 -10.95
C LEU A 102 17.60 -6.15 -11.06
N ARG A 103 17.81 -7.06 -12.01
CA ARG A 103 16.98 -8.26 -12.20
C ARG A 103 16.94 -9.15 -10.95
N ALA A 104 18.07 -9.31 -10.26
CA ALA A 104 18.14 -10.11 -9.03
C ALA A 104 17.20 -9.56 -7.93
N LEU A 105 17.09 -8.24 -7.82
CA LEU A 105 16.18 -7.59 -6.88
C LEU A 105 14.70 -7.77 -7.27
N ALA A 106 14.39 -7.95 -8.55
CA ALA A 106 13.01 -8.21 -8.98
C ALA A 106 12.50 -9.54 -8.42
N ALA A 107 13.30 -10.61 -8.52
CA ALA A 107 12.93 -11.92 -7.99
C ALA A 107 12.74 -11.91 -6.45
N ASP A 108 13.62 -11.21 -5.74
CA ASP A 108 13.52 -11.04 -4.28
C ASP A 108 12.29 -10.19 -3.88
N THR A 109 12.01 -9.16 -4.66
CA THR A 109 10.81 -8.32 -4.49
C THR A 109 9.55 -9.17 -4.61
N VAL A 110 9.42 -10.01 -5.66
CA VAL A 110 8.23 -10.86 -5.84
C VAL A 110 7.95 -11.70 -4.60
N ARG A 111 8.98 -12.34 -4.01
CA ARG A 111 8.82 -13.09 -2.74
C ARG A 111 8.37 -12.18 -1.61
N SER A 112 9.04 -11.04 -1.43
CA SER A 112 8.76 -10.07 -0.36
C SER A 112 7.35 -9.48 -0.44
N LEU A 113 6.80 -9.30 -1.64
CA LEU A 113 5.46 -8.75 -1.85
C LEU A 113 4.35 -9.81 -1.76
N THR A 114 4.66 -11.07 -2.05
CA THR A 114 3.67 -12.18 -2.02
C THR A 114 3.21 -12.50 -0.60
N GLU A 115 4.11 -12.42 0.37
CA GLU A 115 3.83 -12.81 1.76
C GLU A 115 2.80 -11.90 2.45
N PRO A 116 2.87 -10.56 2.31
CA PRO A 116 1.83 -9.66 2.80
C PRO A 116 0.45 -9.92 2.16
N LEU A 117 0.38 -10.22 0.85
CA LEU A 117 -0.91 -10.54 0.20
C LEU A 117 -1.57 -11.78 0.82
N ARG A 118 -0.76 -12.79 1.18
CA ARG A 118 -1.31 -14.00 1.80
C ARG A 118 -1.86 -13.75 3.21
N GLY A 119 -1.23 -12.86 3.97
CA GLY A 119 -1.71 -12.53 5.32
C GLY A 119 -2.77 -11.44 5.36
N LEU A 120 -2.91 -10.66 4.29
CA LEU A 120 -3.90 -9.59 4.13
C LEU A 120 -4.95 -9.92 3.07
N ARG A 121 -5.32 -11.21 2.94
CA ARG A 121 -6.25 -11.69 1.90
C ARG A 121 -7.55 -10.88 1.79
N PRO A 122 -8.21 -10.43 2.87
CA PRO A 122 -9.41 -9.61 2.74
C PRO A 122 -9.20 -8.30 1.96
N LEU A 123 -8.00 -7.71 2.04
CA LEU A 123 -7.63 -6.47 1.35
C LEU A 123 -6.94 -6.69 0.00
N SER A 124 -6.56 -7.93 -0.30
CA SER A 124 -5.79 -8.29 -1.48
C SER A 124 -6.44 -9.41 -2.28
N ALA A 125 -7.75 -9.59 -2.11
CA ALA A 125 -8.50 -10.57 -2.88
C ALA A 125 -8.33 -10.28 -4.38
N GLY A 126 -7.90 -11.30 -5.14
CA GLY A 126 -7.64 -11.18 -6.58
C GLY A 126 -6.30 -10.53 -6.96
N TRP A 127 -5.45 -10.15 -5.99
CA TRP A 127 -4.11 -9.66 -6.29
C TRP A 127 -3.14 -10.81 -6.57
N THR A 128 -2.30 -10.61 -7.56
CA THR A 128 -1.16 -11.47 -7.87
C THR A 128 0.09 -10.62 -8.06
N VAL A 129 1.26 -11.19 -7.78
CA VAL A 129 2.56 -10.58 -8.09
C VAL A 129 3.23 -11.47 -9.13
N GLY A 130 3.77 -10.86 -10.19
CA GLY A 130 4.40 -11.55 -11.32
C GLY A 130 5.45 -10.69 -11.99
#